data_AF-A0A9Q1FGB1-F1
#
_entry.id   AF-A0A9Q1FGB1-F1
#
_cell.length_a   1.000
_cell.length_b   1.000
_cell.length_c   1.000
_cell.angle_alpha   90.00
_cell.angle_beta   90.00
_cell.angle_gamma   90.00
#
_symmetry.space_group_name_H-M   'P 1'
#
loop_
_entity.id
_entity.type
_entity.pdbx_description
1 polymer ?
#
loop_
_entity_poly.entity_id
_entity_poly.type
_entity_poly.pdbx_seq_one_letter_code
_entity_poly.pdbx_strand_id
1 'polypeptide(L)'
;MLPPSERGTPVPDSSSSVGSGEFTGIKELDDISQDIAQLQREKYTLEQEIRDKEEAIRQKANDVQAMQGDLDRESGGLQELETQKQDANVRLEEMDQQKSKLESMLGDVQLKCQEESQTISSVQVQIQAQESDVQSQEDELNRAKSDLNRLHQEETQLEQSITAGRGQLETIIRSLRITQDEINQARSRLSQIRDSQEEVTRSIEECNAVLNGTHGGSMTNLAHMGEENGALRSLDSKAKGSVFGSHAQELPSDPFHSDDPFKSDPFKDPFGSDPFKESDPFKNTSSEDFFKKTGKADPFSSSDLFSKSTSLPSKAAHFSSSSSPKTKGPGDSFGSGTYGNRAGFADFSQMSQRFSDDSFGGKQDVSSLPPKKAVPSRPTPPSVWK
;
A
#
# COMPACT_ATOMS: atom_id res chain seq x y z
N MET A 1 -7.03 89.71 -35.37
CA MET A 1 -6.52 91.09 -35.36
C MET A 1 -7.33 91.88 -36.38
N LEU A 2 -8.06 92.90 -35.93
CA LEU A 2 -9.00 93.70 -36.73
C LEU A 2 -8.26 94.84 -37.47
N PRO A 3 -8.69 95.24 -38.69
CA PRO A 3 -8.02 96.26 -39.49
C PRO A 3 -8.45 97.69 -39.13
N PRO A 4 -7.67 98.72 -39.54
CA PRO A 4 -7.79 100.09 -39.05
C PRO A 4 -8.82 100.89 -39.87
N SER A 5 -10.08 100.88 -39.42
CA SER A 5 -11.17 101.68 -40.02
C SER A 5 -11.59 102.90 -39.19
N GLU A 6 -10.83 103.31 -38.16
CA GLU A 6 -11.17 104.46 -37.32
C GLU A 6 -10.14 105.61 -37.40
N ARG A 7 -10.06 106.28 -38.55
CA ARG A 7 -9.43 107.60 -38.64
C ARG A 7 -10.43 108.65 -39.11
N GLY A 8 -10.61 109.65 -38.26
CA GLY A 8 -11.60 110.70 -38.38
C GLY A 8 -11.43 111.61 -39.59
N THR A 9 -12.56 112.18 -39.98
CA THR A 9 -12.69 113.34 -40.84
C THR A 9 -12.56 114.63 -40.03
N PRO A 10 -12.06 115.69 -40.67
CA PRO A 10 -12.75 116.98 -40.58
C PRO A 10 -13.08 117.54 -41.97
N VAL A 11 -14.33 118.00 -42.09
CA VAL A 11 -14.86 119.07 -42.97
C VAL A 11 -14.23 120.41 -42.50
N PRO A 12 -14.20 121.56 -43.22
CA PRO A 12 -14.87 121.99 -44.47
C PRO A 12 -13.89 122.69 -45.47
N ASP A 13 -14.20 123.29 -46.63
CA ASP A 13 -15.22 124.29 -46.99
C ASP A 13 -15.15 124.59 -48.52
N SER A 14 -16.21 125.26 -48.99
CA SER A 14 -16.26 126.20 -50.14
C SER A 14 -16.92 125.77 -51.46
N SER A 15 -17.96 126.56 -51.72
CA SER A 15 -18.95 126.62 -52.78
C SER A 15 -18.46 127.17 -54.12
N SER A 16 -19.13 126.76 -55.20
CA SER A 16 -19.70 127.64 -56.23
C SER A 16 -20.66 126.79 -57.09
N SER A 17 -21.99 127.00 -57.07
CA SER A 17 -22.75 128.15 -57.59
C SER A 17 -22.80 128.18 -59.13
N VAL A 18 -24.02 128.32 -59.64
CA VAL A 18 -24.54 128.44 -61.02
C VAL A 18 -24.49 127.17 -61.89
N GLY A 19 -25.54 126.80 -62.63
CA GLY A 19 -26.81 127.44 -62.90
C GLY A 19 -27.73 126.51 -63.70
N SER A 20 -29.02 126.72 -63.53
CA SER A 20 -30.13 126.04 -64.20
C SER A 20 -29.97 125.98 -65.71
N GLY A 21 -30.07 124.76 -66.24
CA GLY A 21 -30.32 124.47 -67.64
C GLY A 21 -30.94 123.08 -67.70
N GLU A 22 -32.10 122.98 -68.34
CA GLU A 22 -32.87 121.79 -68.59
C GLU A 22 -32.04 120.79 -69.42
N PHE A 23 -31.16 120.07 -68.75
CA PHE A 23 -30.40 118.95 -69.25
C PHE A 23 -30.90 117.74 -68.47
N THR A 24 -32.04 117.19 -68.88
CA THR A 24 -32.49 115.87 -68.42
C THR A 24 -31.36 114.85 -68.55
N GLY A 25 -30.48 114.99 -69.54
CA GLY A 25 -29.29 114.16 -69.69
C GLY A 25 -28.16 114.34 -68.66
N ILE A 26 -28.00 115.46 -67.94
CA ILE A 26 -26.89 115.64 -66.95
C ILE A 26 -27.23 114.98 -65.62
N LYS A 27 -28.47 115.16 -65.13
CA LYS A 27 -28.94 114.48 -63.92
C LYS A 27 -29.00 112.97 -64.13
N GLU A 28 -29.51 112.53 -65.28
CA GLU A 28 -29.50 111.11 -65.66
C GLU A 28 -28.06 110.56 -65.73
N LEU A 29 -27.06 111.36 -66.15
CA LEU A 29 -25.65 110.94 -66.14
C LEU A 29 -25.08 110.76 -64.73
N ASP A 30 -25.41 111.68 -63.81
CA ASP A 30 -24.99 111.60 -62.41
C ASP A 30 -25.66 110.42 -61.70
N ASP A 31 -26.96 110.19 -61.95
CA ASP A 31 -27.70 109.02 -61.45
C ASP A 31 -27.07 107.71 -61.99
N ILE A 32 -26.73 107.65 -63.30
CA ILE A 32 -26.00 106.53 -63.90
C ILE A 32 -24.61 106.36 -63.28
N SER A 33 -23.89 107.46 -62.99
CA SER A 33 -22.56 107.41 -62.37
C SER A 33 -22.62 106.89 -60.93
N GLN A 34 -23.64 107.30 -60.18
CA GLN A 34 -23.93 106.78 -58.85
C GLN A 34 -24.28 105.28 -58.90
N ASP A 35 -25.10 104.84 -59.86
CA ASP A 35 -25.41 103.44 -60.10
C ASP A 35 -24.16 102.63 -60.46
N ILE A 36 -23.27 103.16 -61.31
CA ILE A 36 -21.99 102.53 -61.63
C ILE A 36 -21.13 102.38 -60.37
N ALA A 37 -21.02 103.43 -59.55
CA ALA A 37 -20.25 103.39 -58.31
C ALA A 37 -20.85 102.40 -57.29
N GLN A 38 -22.18 102.32 -57.23
CA GLN A 38 -22.90 101.34 -56.42
C GLN A 38 -22.64 99.92 -56.93
N LEU A 39 -22.76 99.66 -58.23
CA LEU A 39 -22.46 98.37 -58.86
C LEU A 39 -21.00 97.97 -58.64
N GLN A 40 -20.06 98.90 -58.67
CA GLN A 40 -18.66 98.63 -58.34
C GLN A 40 -18.47 98.21 -56.88
N ARG A 41 -19.16 98.88 -55.94
CA ARG A 41 -19.11 98.51 -54.51
C ARG A 41 -19.76 97.15 -54.26
N GLU A 42 -20.90 96.88 -54.88
CA GLU A 42 -21.60 95.61 -54.77
C GLU A 42 -20.78 94.48 -55.40
N LYS A 43 -20.22 94.69 -56.59
CA LYS A 43 -19.27 93.76 -57.21
C LYS A 43 -18.11 93.42 -56.27
N TYR A 44 -17.47 94.42 -55.68
CA TYR A 44 -16.37 94.20 -54.74
C TYR A 44 -16.83 93.40 -53.50
N THR A 45 -18.02 93.69 -52.98
CA THR A 45 -18.62 92.98 -51.84
C THR A 45 -18.90 91.51 -52.18
N LEU A 46 -19.50 91.25 -53.34
CA LEU A 46 -19.75 89.89 -53.83
C LEU A 46 -18.46 89.12 -54.11
N GLU A 47 -17.44 89.76 -54.69
CA GLU A 47 -16.12 89.15 -54.88
C GLU A 47 -15.47 88.76 -53.54
N GLN A 48 -15.62 89.58 -52.51
CA GLN A 48 -15.15 89.24 -51.17
C GLN A 48 -15.94 88.07 -50.57
N GLU A 49 -17.27 88.08 -50.67
CA GLU A 49 -18.12 86.99 -50.15
C GLU A 49 -17.84 85.66 -50.87
N ILE A 50 -17.56 85.70 -52.18
CA ILE A 50 -17.10 84.53 -52.93
C ILE A 50 -15.79 84.01 -52.37
N ARG A 51 -14.79 84.88 -52.15
CA ARG A 51 -13.50 84.48 -51.54
C ARG A 51 -13.70 83.84 -50.16
N ASP A 52 -14.52 84.45 -49.30
CA ASP A 52 -14.78 83.95 -47.95
C ASP A 52 -15.49 82.58 -48.00
N LYS A 53 -16.46 82.41 -48.91
CA LYS A 53 -17.13 81.11 -49.13
C LYS A 53 -16.18 80.06 -49.69
N GLU A 54 -15.31 80.41 -50.63
CA GLU A 54 -14.29 79.50 -51.18
C GLU A 54 -13.31 79.05 -50.09
N GLU A 55 -12.87 79.96 -49.22
CA GLU A 55 -12.00 79.62 -48.09
C GLU A 55 -12.73 78.71 -47.08
N ALA A 56 -14.01 78.97 -46.77
CA ALA A 56 -14.82 78.12 -45.91
C ALA A 56 -15.02 76.71 -46.52
N ILE A 57 -15.22 76.60 -47.84
CA ILE A 57 -15.30 75.31 -48.54
C ILE A 57 -13.96 74.57 -48.43
N ARG A 58 -12.84 75.27 -48.63
CA ARG A 58 -11.50 74.69 -48.51
C ARG A 58 -11.24 74.18 -47.09
N GLN A 59 -11.62 74.93 -46.07
CA GLN A 59 -11.49 74.49 -44.68
C GLN A 59 -12.36 73.26 -44.40
N LYS A 60 -13.63 73.26 -44.82
CA LYS A 60 -14.51 72.09 -44.67
C LYS A 60 -13.97 70.86 -45.41
N ALA A 61 -13.36 71.03 -46.58
CA ALA A 61 -12.73 69.93 -47.31
C ALA A 61 -11.56 69.33 -46.53
N ASN A 62 -10.72 70.18 -45.91
CA ASN A 62 -9.63 69.72 -45.03
C ASN A 62 -10.18 68.96 -43.81
N ASP A 63 -11.25 69.46 -43.18
CA ASP A 63 -11.86 68.82 -42.01
C ASP A 63 -12.45 67.44 -42.37
N VAL A 64 -13.14 67.32 -43.52
CA VAL A 64 -13.65 66.03 -44.01
C VAL A 64 -12.51 65.05 -44.28
N GLN A 65 -11.41 65.52 -44.87
CA GLN A 65 -10.23 64.68 -45.11
C GLN A 65 -9.60 64.20 -43.79
N ALA A 66 -9.52 65.06 -42.78
CA ALA A 66 -9.03 64.70 -41.45
C ALA A 66 -9.94 63.65 -40.79
N MET A 67 -11.26 63.89 -40.80
CA MET A 67 -12.25 62.95 -40.27
C MET A 67 -12.21 61.59 -40.98
N GLN A 68 -11.98 61.57 -42.29
CA GLN A 68 -11.81 60.31 -43.04
C GLN A 68 -10.57 59.55 -42.58
N GLY A 69 -9.44 60.25 -42.38
CA GLY A 69 -8.23 59.64 -41.85
C GLY A 69 -8.41 59.11 -40.42
N ASP A 70 -9.21 59.78 -39.61
CA ASP A 70 -9.58 59.31 -38.27
C ASP A 70 -10.48 58.08 -38.33
N LEU A 71 -11.50 58.08 -39.19
CA LEU A 71 -12.36 56.92 -39.43
C LEU A 71 -11.57 55.69 -39.89
N ASP A 72 -10.64 55.85 -40.83
CA ASP A 72 -9.82 54.75 -41.32
C ASP A 72 -8.90 54.20 -40.22
N ARG A 73 -8.34 55.08 -39.39
CA ARG A 73 -7.50 54.68 -38.25
C ARG A 73 -8.30 53.95 -37.17
N GLU A 74 -9.47 54.48 -36.81
CA GLU A 74 -10.37 53.84 -35.84
C GLU A 74 -10.90 52.50 -36.37
N SER A 75 -11.23 52.42 -37.67
CA SER A 75 -11.63 51.17 -38.33
C SER A 75 -10.53 50.11 -38.28
N GLY A 76 -9.28 50.50 -38.56
CA GLY A 76 -8.12 49.61 -38.40
C GLY A 76 -7.93 49.12 -36.96
N GLY A 77 -8.05 50.01 -35.98
CA GLY A 77 -7.97 49.66 -34.57
C GLY A 77 -9.11 48.73 -34.10
N LEU A 78 -10.32 48.94 -34.61
CA LEU A 78 -11.47 48.06 -34.34
C LEU A 78 -11.22 46.65 -34.88
N GLN A 79 -10.68 46.54 -36.09
CA GLN A 79 -10.37 45.25 -36.70
C GLN A 79 -9.27 44.50 -35.93
N GLU A 80 -8.22 45.19 -35.48
CA GLU A 80 -7.19 44.61 -34.62
C GLU A 80 -7.77 44.11 -33.29
N LEU A 81 -8.63 44.90 -32.64
CA LEU A 81 -9.32 44.49 -31.41
C LEU A 81 -10.22 43.27 -31.63
N GLU A 82 -10.93 43.18 -32.76
CA GLU A 82 -11.76 42.01 -33.07
C GLU A 82 -10.89 40.76 -33.28
N THR A 83 -9.72 40.89 -33.92
CA THR A 83 -8.77 39.77 -34.03
C THR A 83 -8.22 39.35 -32.66
N GLN A 84 -7.86 40.32 -31.81
CA GLN A 84 -7.37 40.02 -30.47
C GLN A 84 -8.44 39.34 -29.60
N LYS A 85 -9.70 39.76 -29.72
CA LYS A 85 -10.84 39.11 -29.06
C LYS A 85 -11.02 37.68 -29.54
N GLN A 86 -10.89 37.43 -30.85
CA GLN A 86 -11.00 36.10 -31.41
C GLN A 86 -9.89 35.18 -30.87
N ASP A 87 -8.64 35.65 -30.85
CA ASP A 87 -7.51 34.90 -30.30
C ASP A 87 -7.67 34.61 -28.81
N ALA A 88 -8.15 35.61 -28.05
CA ALA A 88 -8.45 35.43 -26.63
C ALA A 88 -9.56 34.39 -26.39
N ASN A 89 -10.60 34.36 -27.24
CA ASN A 89 -11.66 33.36 -27.16
C ASN A 89 -11.16 31.95 -27.47
N VAL A 90 -10.33 31.77 -28.51
CA VAL A 90 -9.71 30.47 -28.81
C VAL A 90 -8.87 30.00 -27.62
N ARG A 91 -8.09 30.90 -27.03
CA ARG A 91 -7.27 30.56 -25.87
C ARG A 91 -8.10 30.18 -24.65
N LEU A 92 -9.24 30.84 -24.42
CA LEU A 92 -10.18 30.46 -23.36
C LEU A 92 -10.77 29.08 -23.60
N GLU A 93 -11.18 28.77 -24.84
CA GLU A 93 -11.73 27.46 -25.19
C GLU A 93 -10.71 26.33 -24.96
N GLU A 94 -9.44 26.54 -25.32
CA GLU A 94 -8.35 25.59 -25.01
C GLU A 94 -8.20 25.35 -23.51
N MET A 95 -8.28 26.40 -22.70
CA MET A 95 -8.20 26.30 -21.24
C MET A 95 -9.40 25.55 -20.66
N ASP A 96 -10.61 25.78 -21.18
CA ASP A 96 -11.82 25.07 -20.78
C ASP A 96 -11.76 23.58 -21.14
N GLN A 97 -11.19 23.24 -22.31
CA GLN A 97 -10.92 21.84 -22.68
C GLN A 97 -9.89 21.20 -21.73
N GLN A 98 -8.81 21.89 -21.40
CA GLN A 98 -7.82 21.39 -20.43
C GLN A 98 -8.43 21.19 -19.05
N LYS A 99 -9.24 22.13 -18.58
CA LYS A 99 -9.97 22.03 -17.33
C LYS A 99 -10.89 20.80 -17.33
N SER A 100 -11.70 20.62 -18.36
CA SER A 100 -12.61 19.48 -18.50
C SER A 100 -11.85 18.14 -18.51
N LYS A 101 -10.69 18.09 -19.16
CA LYS A 101 -9.82 16.91 -19.16
C LYS A 101 -9.27 16.59 -17.76
N LEU A 102 -8.80 17.60 -17.04
CA LEU A 102 -8.31 17.44 -15.67
C LEU A 102 -9.44 17.04 -14.70
N GLU A 103 -10.64 17.61 -14.86
CA GLU A 103 -11.82 17.22 -14.08
C GLU A 103 -12.20 15.76 -14.33
N SER A 104 -12.16 15.30 -15.58
CA SER A 104 -12.38 13.88 -15.92
C SER A 104 -11.34 12.96 -15.28
N MET A 105 -10.04 13.28 -15.43
CA MET A 105 -8.96 12.52 -14.80
C MET A 105 -9.05 12.51 -13.27
N LEU A 106 -9.44 13.63 -12.66
CA LEU A 106 -9.65 13.72 -11.22
C LEU A 106 -10.80 12.82 -10.78
N GLY A 107 -11.90 12.80 -11.55
CA GLY A 107 -13.02 11.89 -11.33
C GLY A 107 -12.60 10.42 -11.37
N ASP A 108 -11.81 10.02 -12.38
CA ASP A 108 -11.30 8.65 -12.49
C ASP A 108 -10.41 8.25 -11.30
N VAL A 109 -9.53 9.15 -10.85
CA VAL A 109 -8.68 8.91 -9.67
C VAL A 109 -9.52 8.81 -8.40
N GLN A 110 -10.50 9.71 -8.22
CA GLN A 110 -11.41 9.66 -7.08
C GLN A 110 -12.19 8.34 -7.04
N LEU A 111 -12.68 7.87 -8.20
CA LEU A 111 -13.38 6.60 -8.29
C LEU A 111 -12.48 5.42 -7.91
N LYS A 112 -11.25 5.37 -8.43
CA LYS A 112 -10.27 4.33 -8.06
C LYS A 112 -9.94 4.34 -6.57
N CYS A 113 -9.71 5.52 -5.99
CA CYS A 113 -9.46 5.63 -4.55
C CYS A 113 -10.67 5.17 -3.72
N GLN A 114 -11.90 5.43 -4.19
CA GLN A 114 -13.11 4.94 -3.54
C GLN A 114 -13.22 3.41 -3.61
N GLU A 115 -12.98 2.82 -4.78
CA GLU A 115 -12.97 1.36 -4.97
C GLU A 115 -11.90 0.69 -4.09
N GLU A 116 -10.67 1.22 -4.08
CA GLU A 116 -9.59 0.73 -3.21
C GLU A 116 -9.94 0.88 -1.72
N SER A 117 -10.57 1.98 -1.32
CA SER A 117 -11.04 2.15 0.06
C SER A 117 -12.09 1.09 0.45
N GLN A 118 -12.97 0.70 -0.49
CA GLN A 118 -13.95 -0.36 -0.25
C GLN A 118 -13.29 -1.74 -0.16
N THR A 119 -12.30 -2.03 -1.02
CA THR A 119 -11.57 -3.31 -0.96
C THR A 119 -10.75 -3.42 0.32
N ILE A 120 -10.08 -2.34 0.75
CA ILE A 120 -9.38 -2.29 2.04
C ILE A 120 -10.35 -2.56 3.19
N SER A 121 -11.52 -1.91 3.19
CA SER A 121 -12.54 -2.12 4.24
C SER A 121 -13.02 -3.58 4.27
N SER A 122 -13.24 -4.18 3.11
CA SER A 122 -13.62 -5.60 2.99
C SER A 122 -12.53 -6.53 3.55
N VAL A 123 -11.27 -6.30 3.18
CA VAL A 123 -10.13 -7.09 3.66
C VAL A 123 -9.94 -6.93 5.17
N GLN A 124 -10.11 -5.72 5.72
CA GLN A 124 -10.04 -5.49 7.17
C GLN A 124 -11.09 -6.30 7.93
N VAL A 125 -12.35 -6.33 7.45
CA VAL A 125 -13.40 -7.16 8.04
C VAL A 125 -13.05 -8.64 7.96
N GLN A 126 -12.51 -9.09 6.82
CA GLN A 126 -12.10 -10.48 6.65
C GLN A 126 -10.95 -10.88 7.60
N ILE A 127 -9.96 -10.00 7.79
CA ILE A 127 -8.87 -10.21 8.75
C ILE A 127 -9.42 -10.32 10.16
N GLN A 128 -10.30 -9.41 10.58
CA GLN A 128 -10.90 -9.46 11.92
C GLN A 128 -11.70 -10.73 12.16
N ALA A 129 -12.45 -11.19 11.17
CA ALA A 129 -13.16 -12.47 11.26
C ALA A 129 -12.17 -13.64 11.40
N GLN A 130 -11.12 -13.66 10.60
CA GLN A 130 -10.10 -14.71 10.66
C GLN A 130 -9.33 -14.70 11.99
N GLU A 131 -8.99 -13.52 12.53
CA GLU A 131 -8.36 -13.37 13.85
C GLU A 131 -9.26 -13.91 14.96
N SER A 132 -10.57 -13.62 14.90
CA SER A 132 -11.55 -14.16 15.85
C SER A 132 -11.65 -15.69 15.79
N ASP A 133 -11.64 -16.27 14.59
CA ASP A 133 -11.71 -17.72 14.41
C ASP A 133 -10.45 -18.42 14.94
N VAL A 134 -9.26 -17.87 14.64
CA VAL A 134 -7.99 -18.39 15.16
C VAL A 134 -7.95 -18.30 16.68
N GLN A 135 -8.38 -17.19 17.27
CA GLN A 135 -8.44 -17.04 18.73
C GLN A 135 -9.35 -18.10 19.37
N SER A 136 -10.51 -18.38 18.76
CA SER A 136 -11.41 -19.44 19.23
C SER A 136 -10.76 -20.82 19.15
N GLN A 137 -10.04 -21.12 18.06
CA GLN A 137 -9.31 -22.38 17.90
C GLN A 137 -8.18 -22.53 18.91
N GLU A 138 -7.46 -21.44 19.22
CA GLU A 138 -6.43 -21.42 20.26
C GLU A 138 -7.02 -21.71 21.64
N ASP A 139 -8.17 -21.12 21.96
CA ASP A 139 -8.88 -21.37 23.22
C ASP A 139 -9.33 -22.83 23.34
N GLU A 140 -9.87 -23.42 22.27
CA GLU A 140 -10.25 -24.84 22.23
C GLU A 140 -9.04 -25.75 22.41
N LEU A 141 -7.92 -25.44 21.75
CA LEU A 141 -6.67 -26.19 21.87
C LEU A 141 -6.10 -26.10 23.29
N ASN A 142 -6.17 -24.93 23.94
CA ASN A 142 -5.75 -24.75 25.32
C ASN A 142 -6.64 -25.51 26.31
N ARG A 143 -7.96 -25.59 26.05
CA ARG A 143 -8.87 -26.44 26.82
C ARG A 143 -8.51 -27.92 26.65
N ALA A 144 -8.32 -28.40 25.42
CA ALA A 144 -7.95 -29.77 25.14
C ALA A 144 -6.60 -30.16 25.77
N LYS A 145 -5.60 -29.27 25.76
CA LYS A 145 -4.33 -29.46 26.46
C LYS A 145 -4.52 -29.61 27.97
N SER A 146 -5.40 -28.79 28.56
CA SER A 146 -5.69 -28.85 29.99
C SER A 146 -6.37 -30.17 30.37
N ASP A 147 -7.31 -30.65 29.55
CA ASP A 147 -7.94 -31.96 29.73
C ASP A 147 -6.95 -33.12 29.56
N LEU A 148 -6.04 -33.04 28.58
CA LEU A 148 -4.99 -34.04 28.40
C LEU A 148 -4.07 -34.14 29.62
N ASN A 149 -3.64 -32.99 30.17
CA ASN A 149 -2.82 -32.96 31.38
C ASN A 149 -3.54 -33.57 32.58
N ARG A 150 -4.85 -33.30 32.72
CA ARG A 150 -5.69 -33.91 33.76
C ARG A 150 -5.78 -35.43 33.58
N LEU A 151 -6.06 -35.92 32.38
CA LEU A 151 -6.11 -37.35 32.09
C LEU A 151 -4.77 -38.04 32.35
N HIS A 152 -3.64 -37.41 31.99
CA HIS A 152 -2.31 -37.93 32.27
C HIS A 152 -2.03 -38.04 33.78
N GLN A 153 -2.50 -37.08 34.58
CA GLN A 153 -2.41 -37.13 36.04
C GLN A 153 -3.27 -38.28 36.60
N GLU A 154 -4.49 -38.44 36.10
CA GLU A 154 -5.39 -39.56 36.47
C GLU A 154 -4.77 -40.91 36.10
N GLU A 155 -4.18 -41.04 34.90
CA GLU A 155 -3.45 -42.23 34.45
C GLU A 155 -2.29 -42.56 35.40
N THR A 156 -1.44 -41.58 35.70
CA THR A 156 -0.31 -41.74 36.63
C THR A 156 -0.78 -42.22 38.00
N GLN A 157 -1.90 -41.66 38.51
CA GLN A 157 -2.45 -42.05 39.80
C GLN A 157 -2.98 -43.49 39.80
N LEU A 158 -3.64 -43.91 38.73
CA LEU A 158 -4.11 -45.28 38.55
C LEU A 158 -2.94 -46.26 38.40
N GLU A 159 -1.88 -45.91 37.67
CA GLU A 159 -0.67 -46.74 37.55
C GLU A 159 0.02 -46.96 38.90
N GLN A 160 0.13 -45.92 39.72
CA GLN A 160 0.65 -46.04 41.09
C GLN A 160 -0.23 -46.97 41.94
N SER A 161 -1.55 -46.83 41.84
CA SER A 161 -2.52 -47.71 42.53
C SER A 161 -2.39 -49.17 42.10
N ILE A 162 -2.25 -49.44 40.80
CA ILE A 162 -2.03 -50.79 40.26
C ILE A 162 -0.70 -51.36 40.77
N THR A 163 0.37 -50.56 40.77
CA THR A 163 1.69 -50.98 41.25
C THR A 163 1.66 -51.32 42.74
N ALA A 164 1.00 -50.48 43.55
CA ALA A 164 0.78 -50.75 44.97
C ALA A 164 -0.06 -52.03 45.18
N GLY A 165 -1.14 -52.21 44.42
CA GLY A 165 -1.97 -53.41 44.46
C GLY A 165 -1.20 -54.69 44.09
N ARG A 166 -0.31 -54.62 43.10
CA ARG A 166 0.60 -55.73 42.74
C ARG A 166 1.53 -56.09 43.90
N GLY A 167 2.15 -55.09 44.55
CA GLY A 167 3.02 -55.34 45.71
C GLY A 167 2.29 -55.95 46.91
N GLN A 168 1.04 -55.53 47.15
CA GLN A 168 0.18 -56.15 48.17
C GLN A 168 -0.12 -57.61 47.83
N LEU A 169 -0.46 -57.90 46.57
CA LEU A 169 -0.72 -59.27 46.11
C LEU A 169 0.51 -60.16 46.26
N GLU A 170 1.71 -59.68 45.89
CA GLU A 170 2.97 -60.42 46.10
C GLU A 170 3.22 -60.73 47.58
N THR A 171 2.89 -59.80 48.47
CA THR A 171 2.99 -60.01 49.92
C THR A 171 2.06 -61.11 50.40
N ILE A 172 0.80 -61.11 49.93
CA ILE A 172 -0.19 -62.16 50.25
C ILE A 172 0.25 -63.52 49.71
N ILE A 173 0.77 -63.57 48.47
CA ILE A 173 1.29 -64.82 47.87
C ILE A 173 2.44 -65.37 48.73
N ARG A 174 3.36 -64.50 49.19
CA ARG A 174 4.47 -64.89 50.06
C ARG A 174 3.99 -65.43 51.40
N SER A 175 3.03 -64.75 52.06
CA SER A 175 2.48 -65.23 53.33
C SER A 175 1.72 -66.55 53.15
N LEU A 176 0.94 -66.71 52.08
CA LEU A 176 0.25 -67.96 51.77
C LEU A 176 1.24 -69.12 51.58
N ARG A 177 2.37 -68.87 50.90
CA ARG A 177 3.42 -69.87 50.73
C ARG A 177 4.06 -70.28 52.06
N ILE A 178 4.36 -69.31 52.93
CA ILE A 178 4.89 -69.57 54.28
C ILE A 178 3.89 -70.43 55.07
N THR A 179 2.62 -70.03 55.12
CA THR A 179 1.57 -70.80 55.81
C THR A 179 1.41 -72.20 55.22
N GLN A 180 1.52 -72.35 53.90
CA GLN A 180 1.50 -73.67 53.25
C GLN A 180 2.69 -74.54 53.67
N ASP A 181 3.89 -73.97 53.77
CA ASP A 181 5.09 -74.66 54.24
C ASP A 181 4.98 -75.05 55.72
N GLU A 182 4.43 -74.18 56.57
CA GLU A 182 4.13 -74.47 57.98
C GLU A 182 3.10 -75.61 58.12
N ILE A 183 2.05 -75.62 57.30
CA ILE A 183 1.07 -76.73 57.24
C ILE A 183 1.76 -78.03 56.85
N ASN A 184 2.62 -78.00 55.84
CA ASN A 184 3.37 -79.19 55.41
C ASN A 184 4.31 -79.70 56.53
N GLN A 185 4.97 -78.80 57.25
CA GLN A 185 5.80 -79.15 58.40
C GLN A 185 4.97 -79.78 59.53
N ALA A 186 3.80 -79.21 59.85
CA ALA A 186 2.90 -79.76 60.86
C ALA A 186 2.40 -81.17 60.49
N ARG A 187 2.06 -81.40 59.21
CA ARG A 187 1.67 -82.72 58.70
C ARG A 187 2.80 -83.74 58.82
N SER A 188 4.03 -83.36 58.49
CA SER A 188 5.19 -84.24 58.66
C SER A 188 5.42 -84.62 60.12
N ARG A 189 5.31 -83.68 61.06
CA ARG A 189 5.38 -83.95 62.51
C ARG A 189 4.23 -84.85 62.98
N LEU A 190 3.00 -84.62 62.51
CA LEU A 190 1.86 -85.49 62.82
C LEU A 190 2.10 -86.92 62.31
N SER A 191 2.67 -87.09 61.12
CA SER A 191 3.07 -88.40 60.61
C SER A 191 4.12 -89.04 61.52
N GLN A 192 5.17 -88.30 61.91
CA GLN A 192 6.21 -88.80 62.81
C GLN A 192 5.63 -89.23 64.18
N ILE A 193 4.71 -88.45 64.74
CA ILE A 193 4.02 -88.79 65.98
C ILE A 193 3.21 -90.07 65.79
N ARG A 194 2.46 -90.20 64.68
CA ARG A 194 1.70 -91.40 64.36
C ARG A 194 2.61 -92.63 64.23
N ASP A 195 3.71 -92.52 63.51
CA ASP A 195 4.68 -93.62 63.35
C ASP A 195 5.28 -94.01 64.70
N SER A 196 5.64 -93.03 65.54
CA SER A 196 6.13 -93.29 66.90
C SER A 196 5.06 -93.92 67.80
N GLN A 197 3.79 -93.54 67.63
CA GLN A 197 2.67 -94.13 68.36
C GLN A 197 2.44 -95.58 67.93
N GLU A 198 2.51 -95.87 66.62
CA GLU A 198 2.45 -97.24 66.08
C GLU A 198 3.64 -98.09 66.58
N GLU A 199 4.84 -97.52 66.65
CA GLU A 199 6.03 -98.18 67.22
C GLU A 199 5.87 -98.46 68.72
N VAL A 200 5.42 -97.49 69.52
CA VAL A 200 5.12 -97.67 70.95
C VAL A 200 4.03 -98.72 71.15
N THR A 201 2.97 -98.69 70.33
CA THR A 201 1.90 -99.69 70.38
C THR A 201 2.45 -101.09 70.10
N ARG A 202 3.30 -101.24 69.06
CA ARG A 202 3.98 -102.49 68.74
C ARG A 202 4.92 -102.96 69.85
N SER A 203 5.67 -102.06 70.48
CA SER A 203 6.54 -102.38 71.62
C SER A 203 5.75 -102.81 72.85
N ILE A 204 4.60 -102.19 73.13
CA ILE A 204 3.70 -102.63 74.20
C ILE A 204 3.14 -104.02 73.89
N GLU A 205 2.74 -104.30 72.65
CA GLU A 205 2.31 -105.63 72.21
C GLU A 205 3.43 -106.68 72.40
N GLU A 206 4.67 -106.32 72.09
CA GLU A 206 5.85 -107.17 72.27
C GLU A 206 6.18 -107.40 73.76
N CYS A 207 6.14 -106.36 74.61
CA CYS A 207 6.27 -106.51 76.07
C CYS A 207 5.14 -107.35 76.66
N ASN A 208 3.90 -107.19 76.18
CA ASN A 208 2.78 -108.05 76.57
C ASN A 208 3.00 -109.50 76.11
N ALA A 209 3.59 -109.72 74.94
CA ALA A 209 3.97 -111.06 74.47
C ALA A 209 5.08 -111.68 75.35
N VAL A 210 6.07 -110.89 75.78
CA VAL A 210 7.15 -111.34 76.70
C VAL A 210 6.62 -111.59 78.12
N LEU A 211 5.72 -110.75 78.63
CA LEU A 211 5.09 -110.92 79.96
C LEU A 211 4.10 -112.09 80.00
N ASN A 212 3.38 -112.35 78.91
CA ASN A 212 2.58 -113.58 78.75
C ASN A 212 3.46 -114.80 78.43
N GLY A 213 4.75 -114.60 78.16
CA GLY A 213 5.74 -115.61 77.81
C GLY A 213 6.68 -116.00 78.96
N THR A 214 6.17 -116.22 80.19
CA THR A 214 6.95 -116.90 81.24
C THR A 214 6.57 -118.39 81.32
N HIS A 215 7.16 -119.22 80.45
CA HIS A 215 7.88 -120.46 80.83
C HIS A 215 8.49 -121.15 79.58
N GLY A 216 9.82 -121.22 79.50
CA GLY A 216 10.53 -122.12 78.56
C GLY A 216 11.76 -121.49 77.90
N GLY A 217 12.88 -121.46 78.62
CA GLY A 217 14.09 -120.72 78.23
C GLY A 217 14.91 -121.35 77.10
N SER A 218 16.02 -120.68 76.76
CA SER A 218 17.27 -121.32 76.34
C SER A 218 18.36 -120.28 76.18
N MET A 219 19.53 -120.53 76.78
CA MET A 219 20.76 -119.77 76.57
C MET A 219 21.37 -120.08 75.21
N THR A 220 22.00 -119.10 74.55
CA THR A 220 23.29 -119.27 73.85
C THR A 220 23.86 -117.92 73.39
N ASN A 221 25.03 -117.58 73.94
CA ASN A 221 25.99 -116.64 73.36
C ASN A 221 26.50 -117.17 72.01
N LEU A 222 26.84 -116.30 71.05
CA LEU A 222 27.90 -116.42 70.02
C LEU A 222 28.01 -115.05 69.29
N ALA A 223 29.05 -114.25 69.55
CA ALA A 223 30.24 -114.05 68.67
C ALA A 223 29.89 -113.51 67.26
N HIS A 224 30.25 -112.27 66.90
CA HIS A 224 31.58 -111.82 66.44
C HIS A 224 32.00 -112.42 65.08
N MET A 225 32.61 -111.56 64.24
CA MET A 225 33.10 -111.75 62.85
C MET A 225 32.09 -111.37 61.75
N GLY A 226 32.37 -110.47 60.80
CA GLY A 226 33.66 -109.91 60.42
C GLY A 226 33.56 -108.67 59.53
N GLU A 227 34.69 -107.97 59.54
CA GLU A 227 35.15 -107.00 58.56
C GLU A 227 35.12 -107.58 57.13
N GLU A 228 35.03 -106.73 56.10
CA GLU A 228 36.08 -106.58 55.08
C GLU A 228 35.59 -105.82 53.82
N ASN A 229 36.33 -104.73 53.52
CA ASN A 229 36.65 -104.12 52.23
C ASN A 229 35.63 -103.42 51.32
N GLY A 230 35.99 -102.17 51.00
CA GLY A 230 35.48 -101.45 49.84
C GLY A 230 35.89 -99.98 49.72
N ALA A 231 37.10 -99.59 50.14
CA ALA A 231 37.64 -98.26 49.85
C ALA A 231 38.03 -98.15 48.36
N LEU A 232 37.46 -97.19 47.62
CA LEU A 232 38.11 -96.63 46.44
C LEU A 232 37.54 -95.24 46.02
N ARG A 233 38.40 -94.22 46.15
CA ARG A 233 38.53 -92.98 45.33
C ARG A 233 37.37 -91.98 45.35
N SER A 234 37.52 -90.76 45.90
CA SER A 234 38.51 -89.71 45.59
C SER A 234 38.70 -89.51 44.08
N LEU A 235 37.88 -88.64 43.50
CA LEU A 235 38.26 -87.83 42.35
C LEU A 235 37.55 -86.47 42.43
N ASP A 236 38.38 -85.47 42.24
CA ASP A 236 38.12 -84.06 42.31
C ASP A 236 37.10 -83.59 41.27
N SER A 237 36.27 -82.62 41.64
CA SER A 237 35.77 -81.63 40.67
C SER A 237 35.59 -80.28 41.36
N LYS A 238 36.73 -79.62 41.49
CA LYS A 238 36.85 -78.18 41.73
C LYS A 238 36.34 -77.45 40.49
N ALA A 239 35.22 -76.75 40.61
CA ALA A 239 34.84 -75.69 39.68
C ALA A 239 34.42 -74.45 40.48
N LYS A 240 35.44 -73.72 40.96
CA LYS A 240 35.35 -72.28 41.15
C LYS A 240 35.51 -71.64 39.79
N GLY A 241 34.52 -70.86 39.38
CA GLY A 241 34.52 -70.07 38.15
C GLY A 241 33.73 -68.78 38.33
N SER A 242 34.07 -68.01 39.36
CA SER A 242 33.86 -66.56 39.36
C SER A 242 35.20 -65.96 38.98
N VAL A 243 35.20 -65.11 37.93
CA VAL A 243 36.04 -63.91 37.72
C VAL A 243 35.99 -63.55 36.22
N PHE A 244 35.22 -62.50 35.95
CA PHE A 244 35.56 -61.33 35.12
C PHE A 244 36.86 -61.41 34.28
N GLY A 245 36.74 -61.21 32.96
CA GLY A 245 37.92 -61.04 32.09
C GLY A 245 37.63 -60.97 30.60
N SER A 246 37.27 -59.76 30.14
CA SER A 246 37.55 -59.20 28.80
C SER A 246 37.44 -60.11 27.57
N HIS A 247 36.27 -60.10 26.93
CA HIS A 247 36.18 -60.28 25.49
C HIS A 247 35.58 -59.00 24.89
N ALA A 248 36.37 -58.31 24.08
CA ALA A 248 35.89 -57.25 23.20
C ALA A 248 35.03 -57.92 22.13
N GLN A 249 33.73 -58.04 22.42
CA GLN A 249 32.71 -58.35 21.43
C GLN A 249 32.05 -57.04 21.04
N GLU A 250 32.05 -56.78 19.74
CA GLU A 250 31.34 -55.71 19.05
C GLU A 250 29.96 -55.50 19.67
N LEU A 251 29.73 -54.27 20.15
CA LEU A 251 28.38 -53.76 20.33
C LEU A 251 27.68 -53.83 18.97
N PRO A 252 26.38 -54.22 18.90
CA PRO A 252 25.61 -53.96 17.70
C PRO A 252 25.62 -52.44 17.48
N SER A 253 26.21 -52.01 16.38
CA SER A 253 26.18 -50.61 15.95
C SER A 253 24.73 -50.11 15.98
N ASP A 254 24.55 -48.92 16.55
CA ASP A 254 23.31 -48.16 16.55
C ASP A 254 22.63 -48.20 15.15
N PRO A 255 21.37 -48.66 15.04
CA PRO A 255 20.62 -48.69 13.77
C PRO A 255 20.50 -47.33 13.06
N PHE A 256 20.83 -46.22 13.74
CA PHE A 256 20.77 -44.87 13.18
C PHE A 256 22.11 -44.34 12.65
N HIS A 257 23.13 -45.19 12.45
CA HIS A 257 24.46 -44.73 12.01
C HIS A 257 24.76 -44.84 10.51
N SER A 258 23.88 -45.42 9.69
CA SER A 258 24.10 -45.45 8.24
C SER A 258 23.48 -44.26 7.50
N ASP A 259 22.33 -43.73 7.92
CA ASP A 259 21.73 -42.54 7.30
C ASP A 259 20.77 -41.83 8.28
N ASP A 260 21.15 -40.62 8.69
CA ASP A 260 20.30 -39.73 9.49
C ASP A 260 19.21 -39.12 8.59
N PRO A 261 17.91 -39.34 8.89
CA PRO A 261 16.79 -38.88 8.06
C PRO A 261 16.62 -37.35 8.03
N PHE A 262 17.38 -36.59 8.84
CA PHE A 262 17.37 -35.13 8.86
C PHE A 262 18.60 -34.47 8.21
N LYS A 263 19.49 -35.25 7.55
CA LYS A 263 20.65 -34.68 6.84
C LYS A 263 20.29 -33.83 5.63
N SER A 264 19.10 -34.04 5.05
CA SER A 264 18.50 -33.13 4.09
C SER A 264 17.43 -32.30 4.79
N ASP A 265 17.73 -31.01 4.99
CA ASP A 265 16.77 -30.01 5.47
C ASP A 265 15.45 -30.11 4.68
N PRO A 266 14.31 -30.43 5.32
CA PRO A 266 13.00 -30.49 4.68
C PRO A 266 12.55 -29.12 4.15
N PHE A 267 13.22 -28.03 4.56
CA PHE A 267 12.96 -26.65 4.16
C PHE A 267 13.98 -26.11 3.17
N LYS A 268 14.69 -26.97 2.42
CA LYS A 268 15.42 -26.50 1.25
C LYS A 268 14.46 -25.79 0.29
N ASP A 269 14.61 -24.48 0.24
CA ASP A 269 13.89 -23.52 -0.57
C ASP A 269 13.58 -24.09 -1.97
N PRO A 270 12.31 -24.29 -2.35
CA PRO A 270 11.92 -24.84 -3.64
C PRO A 270 12.33 -23.93 -4.81
N PHE A 271 12.82 -22.73 -4.53
CA PHE A 271 13.30 -21.80 -5.55
C PHE A 271 14.79 -21.89 -5.86
N GLY A 272 15.58 -22.76 -5.20
CA GLY A 272 16.91 -23.21 -5.64
C GLY A 272 18.04 -22.16 -5.78
N SER A 273 17.70 -20.88 -5.85
CA SER A 273 18.56 -19.71 -6.01
C SER A 273 17.67 -18.47 -6.05
N ASP A 274 17.95 -17.48 -5.21
CA ASP A 274 17.28 -16.18 -5.27
C ASP A 274 17.44 -15.56 -6.68
N PRO A 275 16.32 -15.28 -7.40
CA PRO A 275 16.32 -14.79 -8.77
C PRO A 275 16.95 -13.39 -8.93
N PHE A 276 17.26 -12.70 -7.83
CA PHE A 276 17.91 -11.39 -7.85
C PHE A 276 19.41 -11.42 -7.48
N LYS A 277 20.03 -12.59 -7.28
CA LYS A 277 21.45 -12.65 -6.88
C LYS A 277 22.42 -11.99 -7.86
N GLU A 278 22.14 -12.05 -9.16
CA GLU A 278 22.98 -11.46 -10.22
C GLU A 278 22.47 -10.09 -10.74
N SER A 279 21.20 -9.76 -10.49
CA SER A 279 20.57 -8.53 -11.00
C SER A 279 19.56 -7.97 -10.01
N ASP A 280 20.04 -7.66 -8.80
CA ASP A 280 19.31 -6.86 -7.83
C ASP A 280 19.32 -5.38 -8.29
N PRO A 281 18.16 -4.78 -8.62
CA PRO A 281 18.08 -3.37 -9.00
C PRO A 281 18.50 -2.40 -7.87
N PHE A 282 18.67 -2.89 -6.64
CA PHE A 282 19.13 -2.13 -5.47
C PHE A 282 20.61 -2.38 -5.12
N LYS A 283 21.32 -3.27 -5.84
CA LYS A 283 22.75 -3.53 -5.56
C LYS A 283 23.66 -2.32 -5.79
N ASN A 284 23.24 -1.38 -6.64
CA ASN A 284 23.95 -0.11 -6.87
C ASN A 284 23.55 0.99 -5.87
N THR A 285 22.65 0.73 -4.93
CA THR A 285 22.35 1.65 -3.82
C THR A 285 23.00 1.13 -2.55
N SER A 286 24.33 1.01 -2.56
CA SER A 286 25.05 0.87 -1.29
C SER A 286 24.78 2.12 -0.46
N SER A 287 24.29 1.91 0.77
CA SER A 287 23.93 2.92 1.78
C SER A 287 24.99 3.99 2.10
N GLU A 288 26.18 3.93 1.49
CA GLU A 288 27.32 4.78 1.82
C GLU A 288 27.43 6.07 0.98
N ASP A 289 26.80 6.13 -0.21
CA ASP A 289 26.90 7.31 -1.10
C ASP A 289 25.74 8.31 -0.93
N PHE A 290 24.65 7.92 -0.27
CA PHE A 290 23.52 8.83 0.03
C PHE A 290 23.86 9.84 1.14
N PHE A 291 24.82 9.51 2.01
CA PHE A 291 25.22 10.36 3.15
C PHE A 291 26.46 11.22 2.90
N LYS A 292 27.08 11.14 1.71
CA LYS A 292 28.21 12.02 1.38
C LYS A 292 27.72 13.38 0.91
N LYS A 293 27.63 14.28 1.89
CA LYS A 293 27.60 15.74 1.75
C LYS A 293 28.57 16.21 0.66
N THR A 294 28.06 16.47 -0.54
CA THR A 294 28.69 17.42 -1.45
C THR A 294 28.26 18.81 -1.01
N GLY A 295 29.25 19.67 -0.73
CA GLY A 295 29.09 20.94 -0.01
C GLY A 295 28.30 22.01 -0.75
N LYS A 296 26.97 21.90 -0.77
CA LYS A 296 26.05 23.02 -1.01
C LYS A 296 24.92 22.96 0.02
N ALA A 297 24.70 24.08 0.69
CA ALA A 297 23.78 24.22 1.81
C ALA A 297 22.35 23.77 1.48
N ASP A 298 21.76 23.00 2.39
CA ASP A 298 20.36 22.59 2.39
C ASP A 298 19.47 23.72 2.97
N PRO A 299 18.46 24.21 2.23
CA PRO A 299 17.57 25.28 2.68
C PRO A 299 16.59 24.89 3.79
N PHE A 300 16.54 23.61 4.20
CA PHE A 300 15.61 23.13 5.23
C PHE A 300 16.26 22.82 6.59
N SER A 301 17.55 23.11 6.77
CA SER A 301 18.27 22.78 8.02
C SER A 301 18.24 23.86 9.11
N SER A 302 17.52 24.98 8.94
CA SER A 302 17.33 25.94 10.03
C SER A 302 16.12 25.56 10.89
N SER A 303 16.40 24.77 11.92
CA SER A 303 15.75 24.77 13.24
C SER A 303 14.32 25.34 13.36
N ASP A 304 13.36 24.42 13.50
CA ASP A 304 12.22 24.42 14.43
C ASP A 304 11.67 25.79 14.89
N LEU A 305 10.63 26.27 14.18
CA LEU A 305 9.89 27.49 14.48
C LEU A 305 8.59 27.24 15.29
N PHE A 306 8.28 26.01 15.71
CA PHE A 306 6.98 25.70 16.33
C PHE A 306 7.00 25.52 17.85
N SER A 307 8.16 25.71 18.48
CA SER A 307 8.32 25.50 19.92
C SER A 307 8.59 26.80 20.68
N LYS A 308 7.58 27.67 20.84
CA LYS A 308 7.42 28.53 22.04
C LYS A 308 6.11 29.33 22.05
N SER A 309 5.34 29.09 23.09
CA SER A 309 4.16 29.84 23.49
C SER A 309 4.50 31.04 24.39
N THR A 310 3.55 31.99 24.44
CA THR A 310 3.34 33.07 25.43
C THR A 310 4.13 34.39 25.32
N SER A 311 3.48 35.44 24.78
CA SER A 311 3.07 36.65 25.54
C SER A 311 2.55 37.76 24.61
N LEU A 312 1.41 38.36 24.99
CA LEU A 312 0.86 39.62 24.44
C LEU A 312 1.76 40.81 24.85
N PRO A 313 1.79 41.93 24.09
CA PRO A 313 0.83 43.01 24.34
C PRO A 313 0.32 43.81 23.12
N SER A 314 -0.97 44.15 23.18
CA SER A 314 -1.60 45.47 23.01
C SER A 314 -1.20 46.46 21.89
N LYS A 315 -2.13 46.61 20.93
CA LYS A 315 -2.80 47.87 20.47
C LYS A 315 -1.95 49.02 19.90
N ALA A 316 -2.11 49.27 18.59
CA ALA A 316 -2.54 50.57 18.03
C ALA A 316 -2.98 50.40 16.56
N ALA A 317 -4.12 51.01 16.24
CA ALA A 317 -4.62 51.20 14.88
C ALA A 317 -3.66 52.09 14.07
N HIS A 318 -3.71 52.04 12.73
CA HIS A 318 -3.81 53.23 11.87
C HIS A 318 -4.01 52.81 10.41
N PHE A 319 -5.17 53.18 9.89
CA PHE A 319 -5.58 53.31 8.50
C PHE A 319 -4.68 54.32 7.76
N SER A 320 -4.27 54.07 6.50
CA SER A 320 -4.25 55.06 5.39
C SER A 320 -3.59 54.53 4.10
N SER A 321 -4.39 54.58 3.04
CA SER A 321 -4.16 54.88 1.62
C SER A 321 -2.77 55.21 1.06
N SER A 322 -2.60 54.75 -0.20
CA SER A 322 -2.03 55.45 -1.37
C SER A 322 -0.58 55.96 -1.33
N SER A 323 0.24 55.46 -2.27
CA SER A 323 0.81 56.28 -3.36
C SER A 323 1.81 55.49 -4.19
N SER A 324 1.64 55.57 -5.52
CA SER A 324 2.65 55.25 -6.53
C SER A 324 3.93 56.09 -6.34
N PRO A 325 5.03 55.74 -7.02
CA PRO A 325 5.41 56.66 -8.10
C PRO A 325 5.90 55.98 -9.39
N LYS A 326 5.58 56.67 -10.49
CA LYS A 326 6.16 56.50 -11.83
C LYS A 326 7.60 57.02 -11.84
N THR A 327 8.49 56.36 -12.58
CA THR A 327 9.67 57.00 -13.20
C THR A 327 9.83 56.51 -14.63
N LYS A 328 9.86 57.47 -15.57
CA LYS A 328 10.05 57.30 -17.01
C LYS A 328 11.54 57.23 -17.39
N GLY A 329 11.91 56.16 -18.10
CA GLY A 329 12.81 56.07 -19.28
C GLY A 329 14.32 56.34 -19.13
N PRO A 330 15.14 56.14 -20.19
CA PRO A 330 14.88 55.51 -21.50
C PRO A 330 15.93 54.42 -21.90
N GLY A 331 15.74 53.70 -23.01
CA GLY A 331 16.85 52.99 -23.68
C GLY A 331 16.56 51.56 -24.12
N ASP A 332 15.99 51.43 -25.30
CA ASP A 332 15.87 50.22 -26.11
C ASP A 332 17.19 50.03 -26.90
N SER A 333 17.83 48.85 -26.87
CA SER A 333 18.80 48.39 -27.89
C SER A 333 19.42 47.01 -27.60
N PHE A 334 19.31 46.14 -28.62
CA PHE A 334 19.83 44.78 -28.83
C PHE A 334 19.06 43.64 -28.12
N GLY A 335 18.50 42.66 -28.81
CA GLY A 335 18.57 42.31 -30.23
C GLY A 335 18.31 40.81 -30.41
N SER A 336 17.31 40.50 -31.22
CA SER A 336 17.07 39.29 -32.03
C SER A 336 17.93 38.04 -31.73
N GLY A 337 17.25 36.97 -31.31
CA GLY A 337 17.78 35.61 -31.31
C GLY A 337 16.84 34.67 -32.06
N THR A 338 16.88 34.70 -33.39
CA THR A 338 16.39 33.62 -34.25
C THR A 338 17.32 32.42 -34.14
N TYR A 339 16.95 31.41 -33.35
CA TYR A 339 17.51 30.06 -33.40
C TYR A 339 16.34 29.12 -33.08
N GLY A 340 15.84 28.31 -34.01
CA GLY A 340 16.61 27.30 -34.73
C GLY A 340 16.48 25.98 -33.98
N ASN A 341 15.52 25.17 -34.44
CA ASN A 341 15.29 23.76 -34.11
C ASN A 341 16.46 23.05 -33.39
N ARG A 342 16.25 22.64 -32.14
CA ARG A 342 16.88 21.43 -31.61
C ARG A 342 15.99 20.74 -30.59
N ALA A 343 15.70 19.49 -30.91
CA ALA A 343 14.90 18.52 -30.17
C ALA A 343 15.15 18.52 -28.65
N GLY A 344 14.07 18.39 -27.88
CA GLY A 344 14.22 18.23 -26.44
C GLY A 344 12.98 18.26 -25.55
N PHE A 345 11.76 18.01 -26.03
CA PHE A 345 10.65 17.61 -25.14
C PHE A 345 9.48 16.99 -25.93
N ALA A 346 9.26 15.68 -25.72
CA ALA A 346 8.09 14.86 -26.07
C ALA A 346 7.27 15.19 -27.34
N ASP A 347 7.51 14.44 -28.42
CA ASP A 347 6.64 14.37 -29.61
C ASP A 347 5.54 13.30 -29.41
N PHE A 348 4.28 13.73 -29.38
CA PHE A 348 3.10 12.85 -29.19
C PHE A 348 2.40 12.49 -30.51
N SER A 349 3.00 12.79 -31.67
CA SER A 349 2.36 12.63 -32.98
C SER A 349 2.06 11.19 -33.40
N GLN A 350 2.47 10.18 -32.62
CA GLN A 350 2.24 8.76 -32.92
C GLN A 350 0.95 8.18 -32.32
N MET A 351 0.20 8.91 -31.49
CA MET A 351 -1.04 8.38 -30.89
C MET A 351 -2.30 8.52 -31.76
N SER A 352 -2.28 9.32 -32.83
CA SER A 352 -3.49 9.61 -33.63
C SER A 352 -3.66 8.79 -34.91
N GLN A 353 -2.79 7.81 -35.23
CA GLN A 353 -2.84 7.06 -36.50
C GLN A 353 -3.55 5.69 -36.43
N ARG A 354 -4.59 5.52 -35.61
CA ARG A 354 -5.37 4.26 -35.57
C ARG A 354 -6.87 4.37 -35.82
N PHE A 355 -7.37 5.53 -36.25
CA PHE A 355 -8.78 5.67 -36.61
C PHE A 355 -8.97 6.63 -37.78
N SER A 356 -8.89 6.12 -39.01
CA SER A 356 -9.57 6.65 -40.20
C SER A 356 -9.28 5.77 -41.41
N ASP A 357 -10.15 4.78 -41.65
CA ASP A 357 -10.71 4.48 -42.97
C ASP A 357 -11.62 3.26 -42.83
N ASP A 358 -12.93 3.44 -42.96
CA ASP A 358 -13.64 2.96 -44.16
C ASP A 358 -15.08 3.47 -44.17
N SER A 359 -15.47 4.11 -45.28
CA SER A 359 -16.83 4.56 -45.57
C SER A 359 -17.30 3.89 -46.84
N PHE A 360 -18.16 2.89 -46.76
CA PHE A 360 -19.14 2.58 -47.82
C PHE A 360 -20.38 1.90 -47.21
N GLY A 361 -21.55 2.40 -47.59
CA GLY A 361 -22.81 2.09 -46.94
C GLY A 361 -23.51 0.80 -47.39
N GLY A 362 -24.71 0.61 -46.86
CA GLY A 362 -25.76 -0.17 -47.50
C GLY A 362 -26.22 -1.42 -46.76
N LYS A 363 -27.42 -1.28 -46.18
CA LYS A 363 -28.48 -2.30 -46.03
C LYS A 363 -28.39 -3.28 -44.85
N GLN A 364 -29.61 -3.57 -44.41
CA GLN A 364 -30.07 -4.51 -43.39
C GLN A 364 -29.38 -5.86 -43.47
N ASP A 365 -28.92 -6.39 -42.33
CA ASP A 365 -29.28 -7.76 -41.96
C ASP A 365 -29.09 -8.03 -40.48
N VAL A 366 -29.95 -8.90 -39.99
CA VAL A 366 -30.05 -9.42 -38.64
C VAL A 366 -28.91 -10.40 -38.33
N SER A 367 -28.56 -10.51 -37.04
CA SER A 367 -27.80 -11.61 -36.41
C SER A 367 -26.26 -11.59 -36.49
N SER A 368 -25.60 -11.41 -35.34
CA SER A 368 -24.73 -12.45 -34.74
C SER A 368 -24.03 -11.94 -33.47
N LEU A 369 -24.51 -12.43 -32.31
CA LEU A 369 -23.77 -12.36 -31.04
C LEU A 369 -22.63 -13.39 -31.06
N PRO A 370 -21.46 -13.12 -30.46
CA PRO A 370 -20.43 -14.14 -30.26
C PRO A 370 -20.89 -15.21 -29.24
N PRO A 371 -20.50 -16.49 -29.42
CA PRO A 371 -20.99 -17.56 -28.56
C PRO A 371 -20.43 -17.45 -27.14
N LYS A 372 -21.31 -17.56 -26.14
CA LYS A 372 -20.96 -17.76 -24.74
C LYS A 372 -20.14 -19.04 -24.60
N LYS A 373 -18.92 -18.94 -24.07
CA LYS A 373 -18.13 -20.09 -23.61
C LYS A 373 -18.95 -20.86 -22.57
N ALA A 374 -19.04 -22.17 -22.77
CA ALA A 374 -19.75 -23.10 -21.91
C ALA A 374 -19.10 -23.16 -20.51
N VAL A 375 -19.96 -23.14 -19.49
CA VAL A 375 -19.63 -23.49 -18.10
C VAL A 375 -19.26 -24.99 -18.07
N PRO A 376 -18.17 -25.42 -17.41
CA PRO A 376 -17.88 -26.84 -17.26
C PRO A 376 -18.99 -27.53 -16.46
N SER A 377 -19.48 -28.66 -16.97
CA SER A 377 -20.51 -29.48 -16.34
C SER A 377 -20.04 -30.02 -14.98
N ARG A 378 -20.89 -29.82 -13.95
CA ARG A 378 -20.69 -30.35 -12.60
C ARG A 378 -20.71 -31.89 -12.63
N PRO A 379 -19.78 -32.58 -11.94
CA PRO A 379 -19.82 -34.04 -11.84
C PRO A 379 -21.04 -34.52 -11.05
N THR A 380 -21.59 -35.66 -11.46
CA THR A 380 -22.73 -36.34 -10.83
C THR A 380 -22.38 -36.84 -9.42
N PRO A 381 -23.28 -36.75 -8.44
CA PRO A 381 -23.05 -37.31 -7.10
C PRO A 381 -23.09 -38.86 -7.14
N PRO A 382 -22.33 -39.53 -6.25
CA PRO A 382 -22.27 -40.99 -6.22
C PRO A 382 -23.60 -41.61 -5.79
N SER A 383 -24.01 -42.67 -6.48
CA SER A 383 -25.19 -43.47 -6.15
C SER A 383 -25.04 -44.10 -4.77
N VAL A 384 -25.98 -43.79 -3.89
CA VAL A 384 -26.17 -44.42 -2.59
C VAL A 384 -26.47 -45.91 -2.81
N TRP A 385 -25.68 -46.76 -2.16
CA TRP A 385 -25.87 -48.21 -2.14
C TRP A 385 -27.17 -48.54 -1.40
N LYS A 386 -27.98 -49.42 -1.99
CA LYS A 386 -29.09 -50.12 -1.36
C LYS A 386 -28.75 -51.59 -1.29
#